data_AF-A0A968UI94-F1
#
_entry.id   AF-A0A968UI94-F1
#
_cell.length_a   1.000
_cell.length_b   1.000
_cell.length_c   1.000
_cell.angle_alpha   90.00
_cell.angle_beta   90.00
_cell.angle_gamma   90.00
#
_symmetry.space_group_name_H-M   'P 1'
#
loop_
_entity.id
_entity.type
_entity.pdbx_description
1 polymer ?
#
loop_
_entity_poly.entity_id
_entity_poly.type
_entity_poly.pdbx_seq_one_letter_code
_entity_poly.pdbx_strand_id
1 'polypeptide(L)'
;MTSVSHHQPAIIRTERGLTISGTRITLYDVMDYVTAQYPAKFIRSLFDLTEDQINAALSYIKANRPEVEAEYQLVLKQAEENRQYWEERSREHLARAAKRSPQPGQEALWAKLQAQKARHELEA
;
A
#
# COMPACT_ATOMS: atom_id res chain seq x y z
N MET A 1 -45.76 -2.24 5.27
CA MET A 1 -44.46 -1.94 5.90
C MET A 1 -43.39 -2.18 4.85
N THR A 2 -42.90 -1.12 4.23
CA THR A 2 -41.80 -1.18 3.26
C THR A 2 -40.51 -1.40 4.04
N SER A 3 -39.88 -2.58 3.91
CA SER A 3 -38.54 -2.78 4.44
C SER A 3 -37.60 -1.91 3.62
N VAL A 4 -37.13 -0.82 4.21
CA VAL A 4 -36.03 -0.05 3.65
C VAL A 4 -34.81 -0.96 3.76
N SER A 5 -34.40 -1.56 2.64
CA SER A 5 -33.13 -2.25 2.55
C SER A 5 -32.03 -1.20 2.75
N HIS A 6 -31.41 -1.20 3.93
CA HIS A 6 -30.17 -0.48 4.18
C HIS A 6 -29.04 -1.15 3.40
N HIS A 7 -29.05 -1.02 2.06
CA HIS A 7 -27.90 -1.35 1.25
C HIS A 7 -26.87 -0.24 1.50
N GLN A 8 -26.05 -0.44 2.53
CA GLN A 8 -24.86 0.38 2.73
C GLN A 8 -24.12 0.45 1.38
N PRO A 9 -23.83 1.64 0.85
CA PRO A 9 -23.14 1.75 -0.44
C PRO A 9 -21.83 0.98 -0.36
N ALA A 10 -21.63 0.05 -1.29
CA ALA A 10 -20.46 -0.82 -1.29
C ALA A 10 -19.15 -0.05 -1.48
N ILE A 11 -19.22 1.12 -2.13
CA ILE A 11 -18.12 2.08 -2.27
C ILE A 11 -18.52 3.40 -1.60
N ILE A 12 -17.68 3.88 -0.69
CA ILE A 12 -17.88 5.13 0.07
C ILE A 12 -16.73 6.09 -0.18
N ARG A 13 -17.01 7.40 -0.20
CA ARG A 13 -15.97 8.43 -0.24
C ARG A 13 -15.52 8.75 1.18
N THR A 14 -14.23 8.63 1.43
CA THR A 14 -13.59 8.98 2.71
C THR A 14 -12.51 10.03 2.49
N GLU A 15 -11.84 10.44 3.58
CA GLU A 15 -10.64 11.30 3.53
C GLU A 15 -9.50 10.71 2.67
N ARG A 16 -9.51 9.38 2.43
CA ARG A 16 -8.53 8.66 1.59
C ARG A 16 -8.96 8.54 0.13
N GLY A 17 -10.17 9.00 -0.22
CA GLY A 17 -10.77 8.83 -1.54
C GLY A 17 -11.82 7.71 -1.58
N LEU A 18 -11.99 7.07 -2.73
CA LEU A 18 -12.99 6.00 -2.93
C LEU A 18 -12.54 4.72 -2.22
N THR A 19 -13.31 4.27 -1.24
CA THR A 19 -12.98 3.14 -0.34
C THR A 19 -14.08 2.08 -0.40
N ILE A 20 -13.69 0.80 -0.36
CA ILE A 20 -14.62 -0.31 -0.25
C ILE A 20 -15.19 -0.33 1.18
N SER A 21 -16.51 -0.27 1.31
CA SER A 21 -17.21 -0.21 2.58
C SER A 21 -16.88 -1.41 3.47
N GLY A 22 -16.70 -1.13 4.76
CA GLY A 22 -16.25 -2.11 5.75
C GLY A 22 -14.74 -2.39 5.72
N THR A 23 -13.97 -1.73 4.86
CA THR A 23 -12.51 -1.92 4.76
C THR A 23 -11.77 -0.59 4.74
N ARG A 24 -10.43 -0.64 4.82
CA ARG A 24 -9.54 0.50 4.55
C ARG A 24 -8.95 0.46 3.13
N ILE A 25 -9.46 -0.43 2.27
CA ILE A 25 -8.93 -0.67 0.93
C ILE A 25 -9.56 0.33 -0.02
N THR A 26 -8.72 1.10 -0.71
CA THR A 26 -9.17 2.07 -1.71
C THR A 26 -9.35 1.41 -3.07
N LEU A 27 -10.16 2.02 -3.94
CA LEU A 27 -10.21 1.58 -5.33
C LEU A 27 -8.86 1.75 -6.03
N TYR A 28 -8.02 2.67 -5.58
CA TYR A 28 -6.68 2.90 -6.14
C TYR A 28 -5.75 1.70 -5.86
N ASP A 29 -5.82 1.12 -4.66
CA ASP A 29 -5.08 -0.11 -4.33
C ASP A 29 -5.52 -1.29 -5.24
N VAL A 30 -6.80 -1.37 -5.58
CA VAL A 30 -7.33 -2.38 -6.52
C VAL A 30 -6.89 -2.07 -7.96
N MET A 31 -6.81 -0.80 -8.34
CA MET A 31 -6.40 -0.34 -9.67
C MET A 31 -4.98 -0.75 -10.04
N ASP A 32 -4.05 -0.81 -9.09
CA ASP A 32 -2.69 -1.32 -9.32
C ASP A 32 -2.72 -2.71 -9.98
N TYR A 33 -3.57 -3.60 -9.45
CA TYR A 33 -3.69 -4.98 -9.92
C TYR A 33 -4.59 -5.12 -11.16
N VAL A 34 -5.65 -4.31 -11.25
CA VAL A 34 -6.53 -4.29 -12.43
C VAL A 34 -5.75 -3.81 -13.65
N THR A 35 -4.93 -2.78 -13.51
CA THR A 35 -4.08 -2.24 -14.59
C THR A 35 -3.01 -3.25 -15.01
N ALA A 36 -2.46 -4.00 -14.05
CA ALA A 36 -1.57 -5.12 -14.33
C ALA A 36 -2.30 -6.41 -14.78
N GLN A 37 -3.61 -6.34 -15.04
CA GLN A 37 -4.44 -7.43 -15.59
C GLN A 37 -4.50 -8.69 -14.71
N TYR A 38 -4.34 -8.55 -13.39
CA TYR A 38 -4.49 -9.69 -12.49
C TYR A 38 -5.95 -10.18 -12.42
N PRO A 39 -6.17 -11.50 -12.27
CA PRO A 39 -7.51 -12.05 -12.13
C PRO A 39 -8.21 -11.54 -10.86
N ALA A 40 -9.52 -11.26 -10.94
CA ALA A 40 -10.33 -10.81 -9.80
C ALA A 40 -10.23 -11.74 -8.57
N LYS A 41 -10.13 -13.05 -8.79
CA LYS A 41 -9.94 -14.04 -7.72
C LYS A 41 -8.63 -13.85 -6.95
N PHE A 42 -7.57 -13.47 -7.67
CA PHE A 42 -6.27 -13.17 -7.06
C PHE A 42 -6.35 -11.91 -6.21
N ILE A 43 -6.89 -10.82 -6.79
CA ILE A 43 -7.06 -9.54 -6.08
C ILE A 43 -7.91 -9.71 -4.82
N ARG A 44 -9.00 -10.48 -4.93
CA ARG A 44 -9.85 -10.82 -3.78
C ARG A 44 -9.07 -11.50 -2.67
N SER A 45 -8.28 -12.52 -3.01
CA SER A 45 -7.47 -13.28 -2.04
C SER A 45 -6.35 -12.46 -1.44
N LEU A 46 -5.79 -11.51 -2.18
CA LEU A 46 -4.70 -10.66 -1.71
C LEU A 46 -5.16 -9.67 -0.64
N PHE A 47 -6.38 -9.16 -0.79
CA PHE A 47 -6.97 -8.16 0.08
C PHE A 47 -7.99 -8.71 1.09
N ASP A 48 -8.14 -10.04 1.16
CA ASP A 48 -9.14 -10.73 1.99
C ASP A 48 -10.56 -10.16 1.82
N LEU A 49 -10.92 -9.82 0.58
CA LEU A 49 -12.23 -9.25 0.25
C LEU A 49 -13.30 -10.33 0.11
N THR A 50 -14.54 -10.00 0.47
CA THR A 50 -15.69 -10.83 0.11
C THR A 50 -15.95 -10.77 -1.40
N GLU A 51 -16.66 -11.77 -1.93
CA GLU A 51 -17.03 -11.81 -3.34
C GLU A 51 -17.89 -10.60 -3.75
N ASP A 52 -18.81 -10.17 -2.89
CA ASP A 52 -19.64 -8.99 -3.13
C ASP A 52 -18.81 -7.70 -3.19
N GLN A 53 -17.81 -7.55 -2.29
CA GLN A 53 -16.95 -6.37 -2.26
C GLN A 53 -16.08 -6.24 -3.51
N ILE A 54 -15.42 -7.33 -3.95
CA ILE A 54 -14.59 -7.27 -5.16
C ILE A 54 -15.45 -7.04 -6.40
N ASN A 55 -16.62 -7.67 -6.49
CA ASN A 55 -17.53 -7.48 -7.61
C ASN A 55 -18.09 -6.05 -7.65
N ALA A 56 -18.41 -5.46 -6.50
CA ALA A 56 -18.83 -4.08 -6.40
C ALA A 56 -17.71 -3.12 -6.81
N ALA A 57 -16.48 -3.34 -6.36
CA ALA A 57 -15.32 -2.54 -6.72
C ALA A 57 -15.05 -2.57 -8.24
N LEU A 58 -15.00 -3.76 -8.84
CA LEU A 58 -14.77 -3.91 -10.28
C LEU A 58 -15.90 -3.31 -11.11
N SER A 59 -17.15 -3.49 -10.68
CA SER A 59 -18.32 -2.88 -11.32
C SER A 59 -18.26 -1.36 -11.27
N TYR A 60 -17.90 -0.78 -10.12
CA TYR A 60 -17.78 0.67 -9.94
C TYR A 60 -16.66 1.25 -10.80
N ILE A 61 -15.48 0.60 -10.82
CA ILE A 61 -14.34 1.00 -11.67
C ILE A 61 -14.75 0.98 -13.14
N LYS A 62 -15.46 -0.07 -13.59
CA LYS A 62 -15.90 -0.19 -14.97
C LYS A 62 -16.91 0.91 -15.35
N ALA A 63 -17.86 1.22 -14.47
CA ALA A 63 -18.89 2.22 -14.71
C ALA A 63 -18.34 3.66 -14.72
N ASN A 64 -17.34 3.95 -13.87
CA ASN A 64 -16.79 5.29 -13.67
C ASN A 64 -15.33 5.40 -14.13
N ARG A 65 -14.94 4.59 -15.13
CA ARG A 65 -13.55 4.41 -15.54
C ARG A 65 -12.77 5.73 -15.77
N PRO A 66 -13.26 6.73 -16.52
CA PRO A 66 -12.47 7.94 -16.77
C PRO A 66 -12.21 8.75 -15.50
N GLU A 67 -13.18 8.82 -14.59
CA GLU A 67 -13.06 9.55 -13.34
C GLU A 67 -12.11 8.85 -12.36
N VAL A 68 -12.28 7.53 -12.20
CA VAL A 68 -11.44 6.71 -11.32
C VAL A 68 -9.99 6.70 -11.81
N GLU A 69 -9.77 6.59 -13.12
CA GLU A 69 -8.41 6.63 -13.70
C GLU A 69 -7.75 8.00 -13.47
N ALA A 70 -8.48 9.09 -13.66
CA ALA A 70 -7.93 10.43 -13.44
C ALA A 70 -7.51 10.63 -11.96
N GLU A 71 -8.33 10.19 -11.02
CA GLU A 71 -7.98 10.24 -9.59
C GLU A 71 -6.82 9.31 -9.25
N TYR A 72 -6.79 8.11 -9.83
CA TYR A 72 -5.70 7.15 -9.64
C TYR A 72 -4.34 7.73 -10.07
N GLN A 73 -4.27 8.37 -11.24
CA GLN A 73 -3.04 9.02 -11.70
C GLN A 73 -2.59 10.16 -10.76
N LEU A 74 -3.53 10.92 -10.19
CA LEU A 74 -3.21 11.94 -9.20
C LEU A 74 -2.63 11.34 -7.92
N VAL A 75 -3.21 10.23 -7.43
CA VAL A 75 -2.72 9.51 -6.24
C VAL A 75 -1.31 8.97 -6.47
N LEU A 76 -1.03 8.37 -7.63
CA LEU A 76 0.31 7.89 -7.98
C LEU A 76 1.34 9.02 -7.95
N LYS A 77 1.00 10.18 -8.54
CA LYS A 77 1.89 11.35 -8.53
C LYS A 77 2.17 11.83 -7.10
N GLN A 78 1.13 11.94 -6.28
CA GLN A 78 1.29 12.37 -4.89
C GLN A 78 2.11 11.37 -4.06
N ALA A 79 1.92 10.08 -4.28
CA ALA A 79 2.68 9.02 -3.62
C ALA A 79 4.17 9.10 -3.99
N GLU A 80 4.49 9.34 -5.27
CA GLU A 80 5.85 9.53 -5.75
C GLU A 80 6.51 10.77 -5.14
N GLU A 81 5.82 11.91 -5.13
CA GLU A 81 6.31 13.15 -4.52
C GLU A 81 6.59 12.96 -3.02
N ASN A 82 5.67 12.29 -2.31
CA ASN A 82 5.83 11.99 -0.90
C ASN A 82 7.02 11.07 -0.66
N ARG A 83 7.20 10.05 -1.49
CA ARG A 83 8.33 9.12 -1.39
C ARG A 83 9.65 9.88 -1.54
N GLN A 84 9.80 10.66 -2.61
CA GLN A 84 11.00 11.46 -2.86
C GLN A 84 11.30 12.44 -1.72
N TYR A 85 10.27 13.14 -1.23
CA TYR A 85 10.40 14.08 -0.11
C TYR A 85 10.96 13.42 1.16
N TRP A 86 10.48 12.22 1.49
CA TRP A 86 10.92 11.48 2.67
C TRP A 86 12.26 10.77 2.48
N GLU A 87 12.53 10.24 1.28
CA GLU A 87 13.82 9.65 0.94
C GLU A 87 14.96 10.67 1.06
N GLU A 88 14.77 11.88 0.53
CA GLU A 88 15.77 12.94 0.61
C GLU A 88 16.08 13.32 2.07
N ARG A 89 15.03 13.47 2.90
CA ARG A 89 15.20 13.76 4.33
C ARG A 89 15.81 12.61 5.11
N SER A 90 15.41 11.39 4.79
CA SER A 90 15.92 10.19 5.45
C SER A 90 17.41 9.98 5.15
N ARG A 91 17.89 10.40 3.96
CA ARG A 91 19.28 10.23 3.53
C ARG A 91 20.28 10.78 4.54
N GLU A 92 20.06 11.97 5.09
CA GLU A 92 20.94 12.52 6.12
C GLU A 92 20.93 11.71 7.41
N HIS A 93 19.74 11.31 7.87
CA HIS A 93 19.58 10.52 9.09
C HIS A 93 20.25 9.15 8.95
N LEU A 94 20.05 8.49 7.82
CA LEU A 94 20.69 7.21 7.48
C LEU A 94 22.21 7.36 7.38
N ALA A 95 22.71 8.43 6.75
CA ALA A 95 24.15 8.68 6.67
C ALA A 95 24.77 8.94 8.06
N ARG A 96 24.07 9.67 8.94
CA ARG A 96 24.50 9.86 10.34
C ARG A 96 24.47 8.55 11.12
N ALA A 97 23.43 7.74 10.95
CA ALA A 97 23.33 6.43 11.60
C ALA A 97 24.44 5.48 11.14
N ALA A 98 24.76 5.45 9.85
CA ALA A 98 25.84 4.64 9.30
C ALA A 98 27.24 5.02 9.84
N LYS A 99 27.43 6.31 10.18
CA LYS A 99 28.68 6.82 10.78
C LYS A 99 28.78 6.60 12.30
N ARG A 100 27.72 6.17 12.98
CA ARG A 100 27.77 5.92 14.43
C ARG A 100 28.60 4.69 14.70
N SER A 101 29.68 4.86 15.46
CA SER A 101 30.44 3.75 16.02
C SER A 101 29.65 3.05 17.14
N PRO A 102 29.92 1.75 17.40
CA PRO A 102 29.44 1.05 18.58
C PRO A 102 29.73 1.86 19.85
N GLN A 103 28.81 1.83 20.81
CA GLN A 103 29.11 2.39 22.13
C GLN A 103 30.23 1.56 22.78
N PRO A 104 31.15 2.20 23.54
CA PRO A 104 32.19 1.48 24.29
C PRO A 104 31.58 0.35 25.13
N GLY A 105 32.12 -0.87 25.01
CA GLY A 105 31.63 -2.06 25.71
C GLY A 105 30.57 -2.88 24.95
N GLN A 106 30.16 -2.46 23.74
CA GLN A 106 29.25 -3.21 22.86
C GLN A 106 29.94 -3.81 21.62
N GLU A 107 31.28 -3.78 21.57
CA GLU A 107 32.06 -4.18 20.39
C GLU A 107 31.82 -5.65 20.02
N ALA A 108 31.75 -6.53 21.03
CA ALA A 108 31.50 -7.96 20.82
C ALA A 108 30.09 -8.24 20.26
N LEU A 109 29.08 -7.46 20.67
CA LEU A 109 27.71 -7.57 20.14
C LEU A 109 27.66 -7.08 18.69
N TRP A 110 28.33 -5.96 18.40
CA TRP A 110 28.42 -5.42 17.05
C TRP A 110 29.18 -6.34 16.10
N ALA A 111 30.26 -6.98 16.54
CA ALA A 111 30.99 -7.96 15.73
C ALA A 111 30.11 -9.15 15.32
N LYS A 112 29.26 -9.66 16.24
CA LYS A 112 28.28 -10.70 15.93
C LYS A 112 27.25 -10.24 14.91
N LEU A 113 26.75 -9.02 15.06
CA LEU A 113 25.78 -8.43 14.15
C LEU A 113 26.35 -8.28 12.73
N GLN A 114 27.59 -7.79 12.61
CA GLN A 114 28.27 -7.68 11.31
C GLN A 114 28.52 -9.04 10.66
N ALA A 115 28.94 -10.05 11.45
CA ALA A 115 29.13 -11.40 10.95
C ALA A 115 27.82 -12.03 10.44
N GLN A 116 26.70 -11.80 11.11
CA GLN A 116 25.40 -12.29 10.66
C GLN A 116 24.94 -11.55 9.39
N LYS A 117 25.17 -10.24 9.31
CA LYS A 117 24.85 -9.45 8.12
C LYS A 117 25.63 -9.95 6.89
N ALA A 118 26.93 -10.20 7.03
CA ALA A 118 27.77 -10.72 5.96
C ALA A 118 27.33 -12.12 5.49
N ARG A 119 26.81 -12.97 6.39
CA ARG A 119 26.25 -14.27 6.00
C ARG A 119 25.00 -14.12 5.14
N HIS A 120 24.06 -13.24 5.53
CA HIS A 120 22.87 -12.98 4.74
C HIS A 120 23.17 -12.37 3.37
N GLU A 121 24.19 -11.52 3.25
CA GLU A 121 24.61 -10.96 1.96
C GLU A 121 25.27 -12.00 1.03
N LEU A 122 25.82 -13.10 1.57
CA LEU A 122 26.36 -14.21 0.77
C LEU A 122 25.31 -15.25 0.38
N GLU A 123 24.18 -15.27 1.10
CA GLU A 123 23.05 -16.19 0.88
C GLU A 123 21.95 -15.57 -0.01
N ALA A 124 21.99 -14.26 -0.25
CA ALA A 124 21.05 -13.50 -1.09
C ALA A 124 21.53 -13.39 -2.55
#